data_AF-A0A517YUA0-F1
#
_entry.id   AF-A0A517YUA0-F1
#
_cell.length_a   1.000
_cell.length_b   1.000
_cell.length_c   1.000
_cell.angle_alpha   90.00
_cell.angle_beta   90.00
_cell.angle_gamma   90.00
#
_symmetry.space_group_name_H-M   'P 1'
#
loop_
_entity.id
_entity.type
_entity.pdbx_description
1 polymer ?
#
loop_
_entity_poly.entity_id
_entity_poly.type
_entity_poly.pdbx_seq_one_letter_code
_entity_poly.pdbx_strand_id
1 'polypeptide(L)'
;MNMLSIIAAANEAVIHAEDITMNNDAFMDFVLSSIREYAAVFFLFWGLFFMFVGALGVYRLPDVFHRMHAASKCSTLGVLGLMLGVILAVGTLSITTKAILTVVFAFAAVPVGSHLLAKAALKDGAPKWSGTITDEWSKSQTAPTDMD
;
A
#
# COMPACT_ATOMS: atom_id res chain seq x y z
N MET A 1 -7.99 -67.12 7.43
CA MET A 1 -7.95 -65.67 7.15
C MET A 1 -7.81 -65.52 5.65
N ASN A 2 -8.94 -65.37 4.95
CA ASN A 2 -8.96 -65.39 3.49
C ASN A 2 -8.46 -64.04 2.96
N MET A 3 -7.83 -64.03 1.79
CA MET A 3 -7.26 -62.84 1.14
C MET A 3 -8.22 -61.63 1.13
N LEU A 4 -9.54 -61.87 1.03
CA LEU A 4 -10.59 -60.85 1.10
C LEU A 4 -10.65 -60.10 2.46
N SER A 5 -10.41 -60.79 3.58
CA SER A 5 -10.40 -60.17 4.92
C SER A 5 -9.20 -59.25 5.16
N ILE A 6 -8.07 -59.56 4.53
CA ILE A 6 -6.84 -58.74 4.62
C ILE A 6 -7.00 -57.46 3.79
N ILE A 7 -7.63 -57.55 2.60
CA ILE A 7 -7.91 -56.40 1.74
C ILE A 7 -8.91 -55.44 2.41
N ALA A 8 -9.97 -55.96 3.05
CA ALA A 8 -10.95 -55.13 3.75
C ALA A 8 -10.33 -54.31 4.90
N ALA A 9 -9.51 -54.95 5.74
CA ALA A 9 -8.83 -54.29 6.85
C ALA A 9 -7.81 -53.24 6.38
N ALA A 10 -7.11 -53.49 5.26
CA ALA A 10 -6.21 -52.51 4.66
C ALA A 10 -6.97 -51.28 4.13
N ASN A 11 -8.17 -51.48 3.58
CA ASN A 11 -9.00 -50.39 3.06
C ASN A 11 -9.55 -49.50 4.19
N GLU A 12 -10.02 -50.08 5.30
CA GLU A 12 -10.49 -49.29 6.46
C GLU A 12 -9.39 -48.43 7.09
N ALA A 13 -8.15 -48.96 7.17
CA ALA A 13 -7.02 -48.20 7.69
C ALA A 13 -6.63 -47.01 6.79
N VAL A 14 -6.75 -47.16 5.46
CA VAL A 14 -6.51 -46.06 4.50
C VAL A 14 -7.60 -44.99 4.61
N ILE A 15 -8.87 -45.39 4.70
CA ILE A 15 -10.00 -44.46 4.87
C ILE A 15 -9.85 -43.66 6.17
N HIS A 16 -9.48 -44.31 7.28
CA HIS A 16 -9.22 -43.61 8.54
C HIS A 16 -8.03 -42.65 8.48
N ALA A 17 -6.99 -42.97 7.71
CA ALA A 17 -5.87 -42.06 7.51
C ALA A 17 -6.26 -40.85 6.64
N GLU A 18 -7.06 -41.06 5.59
CA GLU A 18 -7.57 -40.00 4.71
C GLU A 18 -8.49 -39.02 5.45
N ASP A 19 -9.39 -39.51 6.31
CA ASP A 19 -10.28 -38.69 7.14
C ASP A 19 -9.51 -37.78 8.11
N ILE A 20 -8.45 -38.30 8.73
CA ILE A 20 -7.59 -37.52 9.65
C ILE A 20 -6.83 -36.44 8.89
N THR A 21 -6.32 -36.75 7.69
CA THR A 21 -5.65 -35.75 6.84
C THR A 21 -6.63 -34.68 6.34
N MET A 22 -7.84 -35.08 5.89
CA MET A 22 -8.85 -34.15 5.38
C MET A 22 -9.37 -33.20 6.47
N ASN A 23 -9.52 -33.69 7.71
CA ASN A 23 -9.90 -32.84 8.84
C ASN A 23 -8.81 -31.82 9.21
N ASN A 24 -7.53 -32.22 9.14
CA ASN A 24 -6.41 -31.31 9.40
C ASN A 24 -6.26 -30.26 8.29
N ASP A 25 -6.45 -30.63 7.03
CA ASP A 25 -6.39 -29.70 5.90
C ASP A 25 -7.53 -28.67 5.95
N ALA A 26 -8.76 -29.12 6.23
CA ALA A 26 -9.92 -28.23 6.40
C ALA A 26 -9.77 -27.29 7.60
N PHE A 27 -9.19 -27.78 8.71
CA PHE A 27 -8.88 -26.95 9.88
C PHE A 27 -7.81 -25.89 9.54
N MET A 28 -6.76 -26.26 8.82
CA MET A 28 -5.72 -25.32 8.39
C MET A 28 -6.26 -24.27 7.41
N ASP A 29 -7.12 -24.65 6.47
CA ASP A 29 -7.78 -23.73 5.55
C ASP A 29 -8.70 -22.73 6.28
N PHE A 30 -9.40 -23.19 7.32
CA PHE A 30 -10.19 -22.32 8.21
C PHE A 30 -9.33 -21.32 8.98
N VAL A 31 -8.20 -21.77 9.53
CA VAL A 31 -7.25 -20.89 10.24
C VAL A 31 -6.62 -19.88 9.30
N LEU A 32 -6.18 -20.31 8.11
CA LEU A 32 -5.56 -19.45 7.11
C LEU A 32 -6.54 -18.40 6.56
N SER A 33 -7.80 -18.78 6.30
CA SER A 33 -8.84 -17.83 5.86
C SER A 33 -9.12 -16.77 6.93
N SER A 34 -9.25 -17.18 8.20
CA SER A 34 -9.43 -16.26 9.32
C SER A 34 -8.28 -15.26 9.44
N ILE A 35 -7.02 -15.74 9.39
CA ILE A 35 -5.84 -14.87 9.48
C ILE A 35 -5.81 -13.89 8.30
N ARG A 36 -6.12 -14.35 7.09
CA ARG A 36 -6.14 -13.52 5.87
C ARG A 36 -7.16 -12.39 5.99
N GLU A 37 -8.35 -12.66 6.51
CA GLU A 37 -9.40 -11.66 6.71
C GLU A 37 -8.99 -10.58 7.72
N TYR A 38 -8.48 -10.97 8.88
CA TYR A 38 -7.98 -10.01 9.88
C TYR A 38 -6.81 -9.18 9.34
N ALA A 39 -5.87 -9.80 8.61
CA ALA A 39 -4.77 -9.09 7.98
C ALA A 39 -5.26 -8.10 6.91
N ALA A 40 -6.21 -8.50 6.07
CA ALA A 40 -6.78 -7.62 5.04
C ALA A 40 -7.47 -6.40 5.66
N VAL A 41 -8.28 -6.59 6.70
CA VAL A 41 -8.95 -5.51 7.43
C VAL A 41 -7.92 -4.57 8.05
N PHE A 42 -6.88 -5.11 8.69
CA PHE A 42 -5.80 -4.31 9.27
C PHE A 42 -5.10 -3.43 8.22
N PHE A 43 -4.71 -4.01 7.08
CA PHE A 43 -4.07 -3.26 5.99
C PHE A 43 -4.98 -2.20 5.37
N LEU A 44 -6.28 -2.48 5.23
CA LEU A 44 -7.27 -1.52 4.75
C LEU A 44 -7.43 -0.34 5.72
N PHE A 45 -7.58 -0.62 7.02
CA PHE A 45 -7.68 0.41 8.05
C PHE A 45 -6.41 1.26 8.13
N TRP A 46 -5.23 0.62 8.05
CA TRP A 46 -3.95 1.30 8.00
C TRP A 46 -3.88 2.22 6.78
N GLY A 47 -4.15 1.70 5.57
CA GLY A 47 -4.14 2.51 4.35
C GLY A 47 -5.13 3.69 4.39
N LEU A 48 -6.33 3.47 4.92
CA LEU A 48 -7.34 4.51 5.12
C LEU A 48 -6.87 5.58 6.11
N PHE A 49 -6.26 5.17 7.22
CA PHE A 49 -5.70 6.10 8.21
C PHE A 49 -4.64 7.01 7.58
N PHE A 50 -3.72 6.47 6.78
CA PHE A 50 -2.73 7.29 6.08
C PHE A 50 -3.36 8.24 5.06
N MET A 51 -4.36 7.80 4.31
CA MET A 51 -5.10 8.69 3.40
C MET A 51 -5.79 9.83 4.14
N PHE A 52 -6.40 9.53 5.30
CA PHE A 52 -7.04 10.52 6.15
C PHE A 52 -6.03 11.54 6.72
N VAL A 53 -4.89 11.08 7.23
CA VAL A 53 -3.80 11.95 7.70
C VAL A 53 -3.26 12.81 6.56
N GLY A 54 -3.16 12.26 5.34
CA GLY A 54 -2.77 13.03 4.16
C GLY A 54 -3.74 14.18 3.85
N ALA A 55 -5.04 13.91 3.87
CA ALA A 55 -6.07 14.93 3.67
C ALA A 55 -6.02 16.00 4.77
N LEU A 56 -5.86 15.59 6.04
CA LEU A 56 -5.68 16.53 7.15
C LEU A 56 -4.39 17.35 7.02
N GLY A 57 -3.30 16.76 6.55
CA GLY A 57 -2.03 17.44 6.32
C GLY A 57 -2.15 18.56 5.28
N VAL A 58 -2.90 18.31 4.20
CA VAL A 58 -3.19 19.33 3.18
C VAL A 58 -4.03 20.48 3.75
N TYR A 59 -5.00 20.18 4.62
CA TYR A 59 -5.86 21.19 5.22
C TYR A 59 -5.14 22.03 6.30
N ARG A 60 -4.29 21.40 7.12
CA ARG A 60 -3.68 22.03 8.32
C ARG A 60 -2.43 22.84 8.00
N LEU A 61 -1.63 22.42 7.02
CA LEU A 61 -0.34 23.07 6.72
C LEU A 61 -0.59 24.40 5.99
N PRO A 62 0.11 25.49 6.31
CA PRO A 62 -0.13 26.80 5.71
C PRO A 62 0.68 27.07 4.42
N ASP A 63 1.70 26.26 4.13
CA ASP A 63 2.56 26.42 2.95
C ASP A 63 2.35 25.28 1.94
N VAL A 64 2.32 25.63 0.65
CA VAL A 64 2.10 24.72 -0.49
C VAL A 64 3.15 23.62 -0.52
N PHE A 65 4.43 23.92 -0.27
CA PHE A 65 5.49 22.90 -0.28
C PHE A 65 5.33 21.88 0.86
N HIS A 66 4.95 22.36 2.04
CA HIS A 66 4.66 21.53 3.19
C HIS A 66 3.42 20.64 2.95
N ARG A 67 2.35 21.19 2.36
CA ARG A 67 1.16 20.43 1.94
C ARG A 67 1.50 19.31 0.96
N MET A 68 2.32 19.62 -0.05
CA MET A 68 2.72 18.66 -1.07
C MET A 68 3.57 17.52 -0.49
N HIS A 69 4.48 17.82 0.44
CA HIS A 69 5.28 16.79 1.11
C HIS A 69 4.42 15.86 1.97
N ALA A 70 3.51 16.44 2.75
CA ALA A 70 2.58 15.66 3.56
C ALA A 70 1.68 14.77 2.69
N ALA A 71 1.10 15.33 1.63
CA ALA A 71 0.25 14.60 0.70
C ALA A 71 0.98 13.44 0.01
N SER A 72 2.18 13.68 -0.52
CA SER A 72 2.95 12.67 -1.24
C SER A 72 3.32 11.48 -0.34
N LYS A 73 3.81 11.74 0.88
CA LYS A 73 4.18 10.68 1.83
C LYS A 73 2.98 9.85 2.30
N CYS A 74 1.87 10.53 2.59
CA CYS A 74 0.67 9.86 3.06
C CYS A 74 0.01 9.06 1.93
N SER A 75 0.00 9.59 0.71
CA SER A 75 -0.59 8.93 -0.46
C SER A 75 0.18 7.65 -0.83
N THR A 76 1.52 7.68 -0.85
CA THR A 76 2.30 6.48 -1.19
C THR A 76 2.09 5.35 -0.18
N LEU A 77 2.16 5.65 1.12
CA LEU A 77 1.89 4.66 2.18
C LEU A 77 0.43 4.20 2.19
N GLY A 78 -0.52 5.12 1.96
CA GLY A 78 -1.94 4.83 1.89
C GLY A 78 -2.30 3.89 0.75
N VAL A 79 -1.85 4.19 -0.48
CA VAL A 79 -2.08 3.34 -1.66
C VAL A 79 -1.44 1.97 -1.47
N LEU A 80 -0.21 1.90 -0.95
CA LEU A 80 0.46 0.63 -0.66
C LEU A 80 -0.36 -0.23 0.32
N GLY A 81 -0.81 0.35 1.44
CA GLY A 81 -1.63 -0.35 2.44
C GLY A 81 -2.97 -0.84 1.88
N LEU A 82 -3.68 0.04 1.16
CA LEU A 82 -4.96 -0.30 0.54
C LEU A 82 -4.83 -1.41 -0.50
N MET A 83 -3.83 -1.32 -1.40
CA MET A 83 -3.61 -2.32 -2.44
C MET A 83 -3.21 -3.67 -1.86
N LEU A 84 -2.37 -3.71 -0.81
CA LEU A 84 -2.04 -4.95 -0.10
C LEU A 84 -3.27 -5.57 0.57
N GLY A 85 -4.13 -4.75 1.21
CA GLY A 85 -5.38 -5.22 1.80
C GLY A 85 -6.33 -5.83 0.75
N VAL A 86 -6.44 -5.23 -0.43
CA VAL A 86 -7.26 -5.75 -1.54
C VAL A 86 -6.70 -7.06 -2.10
N ILE A 87 -5.37 -7.17 -2.23
CA ILE A 87 -4.72 -8.41 -2.67
C ILE A 87 -5.01 -9.55 -1.68
N LEU A 88 -4.92 -9.28 -0.38
CA LEU A 88 -5.22 -10.28 0.67
C LEU A 88 -6.72 -10.64 0.71
N ALA A 89 -7.62 -9.69 0.47
CA ALA A 89 -9.06 -9.94 0.53
C ALA A 89 -9.56 -10.82 -0.62
N VAL A 90 -9.15 -10.54 -1.86
CA VAL A 90 -9.72 -11.21 -3.05
C VAL A 90 -8.78 -12.22 -3.69
N GLY A 91 -7.46 -12.03 -3.58
CA GLY A 91 -6.44 -13.01 -4.00
C GLY A 91 -6.45 -13.46 -5.47
N THR A 92 -7.29 -12.87 -6.32
CA THR A 92 -7.43 -13.29 -7.72
C THR A 92 -6.32 -12.70 -8.57
N LEU A 93 -5.76 -13.51 -9.48
CA LEU A 93 -4.62 -13.14 -10.34
C LEU A 93 -4.87 -11.82 -11.10
N SER A 94 -6.08 -11.62 -11.63
CA SER A 94 -6.48 -10.38 -12.32
C SER A 94 -6.40 -9.13 -11.43
N ILE A 95 -6.79 -9.26 -10.15
CA ILE A 95 -6.80 -8.14 -9.19
C ILE A 95 -5.39 -7.84 -8.73
N THR A 96 -4.59 -8.87 -8.44
CA THR A 96 -3.21 -8.72 -8.02
C THR A 96 -2.37 -8.00 -9.07
N THR A 97 -2.50 -8.36 -10.35
CA THR A 97 -1.79 -7.66 -11.44
C THR A 97 -2.20 -6.19 -11.53
N LYS A 98 -3.50 -5.88 -11.45
CA LYS A 98 -4.01 -4.49 -11.48
C LYS A 98 -3.54 -3.68 -10.26
N ALA A 99 -3.53 -4.29 -9.08
CA ALA A 99 -3.09 -3.66 -7.85
C ALA A 99 -1.59 -3.30 -7.91
N ILE A 100 -0.75 -4.23 -8.36
CA ILE A 100 0.69 -3.97 -8.56
C ILE A 100 0.89 -2.85 -9.59
N LEU A 101 0.18 -2.90 -10.72
CA LEU A 101 0.27 -1.86 -11.74
C LEU A 101 -0.15 -0.49 -11.19
N THR A 102 -1.19 -0.46 -10.36
CA THR A 102 -1.68 0.77 -9.69
C THR A 102 -0.63 1.33 -8.73
N VAL A 103 0.03 0.49 -7.93
CA VAL A 103 1.10 0.91 -7.02
C VAL A 103 2.27 1.50 -7.81
N VAL A 104 2.75 0.82 -8.84
CA VAL A 104 3.88 1.28 -9.67
C VAL A 104 3.53 2.60 -10.37
N PHE A 105 2.33 2.68 -10.94
CA PHE A 105 1.87 3.89 -11.60
C PHE A 105 1.74 5.05 -10.62
N ALA A 106 1.12 4.84 -9.45
CA ALA A 106 1.01 5.86 -8.42
C ALA A 106 2.39 6.32 -7.92
N PHE A 107 3.33 5.39 -7.75
CA PHE A 107 4.69 5.70 -7.31
C PHE A 107 5.47 6.54 -8.32
N ALA A 108 5.21 6.39 -9.63
CA ALA A 108 5.77 7.26 -10.65
C ALA A 108 5.02 8.61 -10.74
N ALA A 109 3.69 8.58 -10.64
CA ALA A 109 2.84 9.76 -10.78
C ALA A 109 3.03 10.77 -9.65
N VAL A 110 3.19 10.30 -8.40
CA VAL A 110 3.36 11.17 -7.21
C VAL A 110 4.61 12.07 -7.31
N PRO A 111 5.84 11.56 -7.54
CA PRO A 111 7.03 12.41 -7.63
C PRO A 111 6.98 13.33 -8.85
N VAL A 112 6.55 12.84 -10.02
CA VAL A 112 6.43 13.67 -11.23
C VAL A 112 5.43 14.81 -11.02
N GLY A 113 4.24 14.48 -10.48
CA GLY A 113 3.22 15.47 -10.16
C GLY A 113 3.71 16.49 -9.13
N SER A 114 4.38 16.04 -8.07
CA SER A 114 4.92 16.93 -7.04
C SER A 114 6.02 17.86 -7.59
N HIS A 115 6.86 17.38 -8.52
CA HIS A 115 7.91 18.21 -9.11
C HIS A 115 7.32 19.30 -10.01
N LEU A 116 6.36 18.94 -10.87
CA LEU A 116 5.66 19.90 -11.73
C LEU A 116 4.88 20.93 -10.93
N LEU A 117 4.18 20.50 -9.88
CA LEU A 117 3.40 21.37 -9.02
C LEU A 117 4.32 22.33 -8.22
N ALA A 118 5.51 21.88 -7.82
CA ALA A 118 6.49 22.72 -7.13
C ALA A 118 7.04 23.81 -8.05
N LYS A 119 7.38 23.47 -9.31
CA LYS A 119 7.80 24.46 -10.31
C LYS A 119 6.69 25.46 -10.62
N ALA A 120 5.45 25.01 -10.71
CA ALA A 120 4.30 25.88 -10.92
C ALA A 120 4.10 26.85 -9.73
N ALA A 121 4.15 26.33 -8.50
CA ALA A 121 4.01 27.14 -7.29
C ALA A 121 5.12 28.21 -7.15
N LEU A 122 6.35 27.86 -7.52
CA LEU A 122 7.45 28.83 -7.57
C LEU A 122 7.21 29.93 -8.61
N LYS A 123 6.71 29.57 -9.80
CA LYS A 123 6.40 30.53 -10.86
C LYS A 123 5.22 31.45 -10.51
N ASP A 124 4.24 30.94 -9.78
CA ASP A 124 3.07 31.69 -9.31
C ASP A 124 3.37 32.59 -8.09
N GLY A 125 4.59 32.50 -7.53
CA GLY A 125 4.97 33.28 -6.35
C GLY A 125 4.27 32.83 -5.07
N ALA A 126 3.95 31.54 -4.95
CA ALA A 126 3.23 31.00 -3.81
C ALA A 126 3.89 31.39 -2.47
N PRO A 127 3.10 31.84 -1.46
CA PRO A 127 3.63 32.28 -0.18
C PRO A 127 4.31 31.13 0.54
N LYS A 128 5.59 31.32 0.87
CA LYS A 128 6.41 30.36 1.62
C LYS A 128 6.15 30.49 3.12
N TRP A 129 6.42 29.43 3.87
CA TRP A 129 6.33 29.46 5.33
C TRP A 129 7.21 30.58 5.94
N SER A 130 6.70 31.30 6.95
CA SER A 130 7.36 32.47 7.55
C SER A 130 8.69 32.18 8.27
N GLY A 131 8.91 30.93 8.66
CA GLY A 131 10.17 30.42 9.24
C GLY A 131 11.18 29.89 8.23
N THR A 132 11.05 30.21 6.93
CA THR A 132 12.04 29.81 5.92
C THR A 132 13.33 30.60 6.11
N ILE A 133 14.41 29.93 6.53
CA ILE A 133 15.70 30.56 6.87
C ILE A 133 16.51 30.88 5.60
N THR A 134 16.49 29.99 4.61
CA THR A 134 17.26 30.12 3.38
C THR A 134 16.38 29.87 2.16
N ASP A 135 16.50 30.77 1.18
CA ASP A 135 15.81 30.68 -0.10
C ASP A 135 16.82 30.95 -1.23
N GLU A 136 17.56 29.91 -1.59
CA GLU A 136 18.59 29.99 -2.62
C GLU A 136 17.99 30.21 -4.01
N TRP A 137 16.78 29.72 -4.26
CA TRP A 137 16.08 29.89 -5.54
C TRP A 137 15.66 31.34 -5.80
N SER A 138 15.25 32.08 -4.76
CA SER A 138 15.04 33.53 -4.89
C SER A 138 16.36 34.27 -5.05
N LYS A 139 17.41 33.90 -4.28
CA LYS A 139 18.73 34.53 -4.36
C LYS A 139 19.35 34.39 -5.76
N SER A 140 19.23 33.21 -6.39
CA SER A 140 19.78 32.95 -7.73
C SER A 140 19.06 33.72 -8.84
N GLN A 141 17.81 34.15 -8.63
CA GLN A 141 17.10 35.01 -9.58
C GLN A 141 17.45 36.49 -9.44
N THR A 142 17.85 36.92 -8.25
CA THR A 142 18.24 38.31 -7.96
C THR A 142 19.74 38.57 -8.11
N ALA A 143 20.55 37.51 -8.25
CA ALA A 143 21.98 37.64 -8.49
C ALA A 143 22.22 38.17 -9.91
N PRO A 144 23.03 39.22 -10.10
CA PRO A 144 23.33 39.73 -11.42
C PRO A 144 24.13 38.68 -12.20
N THR A 145 23.79 38.51 -13.48
CA THR A 145 24.22 37.42 -14.37
C THR A 145 25.72 37.43 -14.76
N ASP A 146 26.55 38.18 -14.03
CA ASP A 146 27.94 38.52 -14.32
C ASP A 146 28.88 38.16 -13.15
N MET A 147 28.95 36.88 -12.79
CA MET A 147 29.94 36.35 -11.84
C MET A 147 30.59 35.05 -12.35
N ASP A 148 30.78 34.96 -13.68
CA ASP A 148 31.57 33.93 -14.37
C ASP A 148 32.91 34.50 -14.85
#